data_AF-A0A2T2TQL7-F1
#
_entry.id   AF-A0A2T2TQL7-F1
#
_cell.length_a   1.000
_cell.length_b   1.000
_cell.length_c   1.000
_cell.angle_alpha   90.00
_cell.angle_beta   90.00
_cell.angle_gamma   90.00
#
_symmetry.space_group_name_H-M   'P 1'
#
loop_
_entity.id
_entity.type
_entity.pdbx_description
1 polymer ?
#
loop_
_entity_poly.entity_id
_entity_poly.type
_entity_poly.pdbx_seq_one_letter_code
_entity_poly.pdbx_strand_id
1 'polypeptide(L)'
;MPTSPDPTDPDAHASPDETADPATDSPKTASSEHADAPDLEAVAEALGNCVRDALERGETVEVPGMGTFRVEHRPSQMDEQPDGQLSVRPPRNVVVFDPVA
;
A
#
# COMPACT_ATOMS: atom_id res chain seq x y z
N MET A 1 -67.44 35.08 -4.27
CA MET A 1 -66.60 36.20 -4.72
C MET A 1 -65.26 35.61 -5.14
N PRO A 2 -64.69 36.08 -6.25
CA PRO A 2 -64.27 35.33 -7.46
C PRO A 2 -62.82 34.81 -7.36
N THR A 3 -62.24 33.97 -8.21
CA THR A 3 -62.24 33.84 -9.68
C THR A 3 -61.91 32.39 -10.09
N SER A 4 -62.77 31.74 -10.88
CA SER A 4 -62.53 31.34 -12.28
C SER A 4 -61.26 30.51 -12.58
N PRO A 5 -61.42 29.28 -13.12
CA PRO A 5 -60.36 28.51 -13.78
C PRO A 5 -60.25 28.89 -15.26
N ASP A 6 -59.06 28.80 -15.84
CA ASP A 6 -58.82 28.78 -17.28
C ASP A 6 -57.38 28.27 -17.55
N PRO A 7 -57.02 27.86 -18.78
CA PRO A 7 -57.19 26.50 -19.28
C PRO A 7 -55.89 26.02 -19.97
N THR A 8 -55.94 24.87 -20.63
CA THR A 8 -55.08 24.58 -21.79
C THR A 8 -53.58 24.43 -21.51
N ASP A 9 -53.12 23.17 -21.43
CA ASP A 9 -52.35 22.70 -22.58
C ASP A 9 -52.64 21.21 -22.83
N PRO A 10 -53.12 20.85 -24.02
CA PRO A 10 -53.51 19.50 -24.41
C PRO A 10 -52.29 18.70 -24.88
N ASP A 11 -52.44 17.38 -24.91
CA ASP A 11 -51.78 16.48 -25.87
C ASP A 11 -50.42 16.90 -26.48
N ALA A 12 -49.36 16.29 -25.96
CA ALA A 12 -48.25 15.89 -26.83
C ALA A 12 -47.57 14.62 -26.29
N HIS A 13 -48.30 13.49 -26.36
CA HIS A 13 -47.65 12.24 -26.73
C HIS A 13 -47.26 12.30 -28.22
N ALA A 14 -46.18 11.61 -28.59
CA ALA A 14 -45.58 11.45 -29.93
C ALA A 14 -44.54 12.55 -30.29
N SER A 15 -43.27 12.29 -30.60
CA SER A 15 -42.52 11.06 -30.89
C SER A 15 -41.03 11.34 -30.61
N PRO A 16 -40.20 10.34 -30.25
CA PRO A 16 -38.76 10.52 -30.30
C PRO A 16 -38.33 10.59 -31.77
N ASP A 17 -37.68 11.69 -32.16
CA ASP A 17 -36.99 11.79 -33.44
C ASP A 17 -35.74 10.90 -33.37
N GLU A 18 -35.83 9.78 -34.07
CA GLU A 18 -34.68 8.98 -34.49
C GLU A 18 -33.92 9.77 -35.55
N THR A 19 -32.73 10.28 -35.24
CA THR A 19 -31.66 10.34 -36.24
C THR A 19 -30.26 10.33 -35.61
N ALA A 20 -29.62 9.18 -35.80
CA ALA A 20 -28.20 9.02 -36.13
C ALA A 20 -27.12 9.59 -35.19
N ASP A 21 -26.42 8.64 -34.56
CA ASP A 21 -24.98 8.71 -34.29
C ASP A 21 -24.22 9.54 -35.33
N PRO A 22 -23.29 10.38 -34.86
CA PRO A 22 -21.91 10.01 -35.12
C PRO A 22 -21.23 9.66 -33.81
N ALA A 23 -20.73 8.42 -33.77
CA ALA A 23 -19.68 7.98 -32.89
C ALA A 23 -18.67 9.14 -32.74
N THR A 24 -18.72 9.81 -31.60
CA THR A 24 -17.57 10.55 -31.14
C THR A 24 -16.63 9.46 -30.68
N ASP A 25 -15.81 9.00 -31.64
CA ASP A 25 -14.58 8.27 -31.39
C ASP A 25 -13.78 9.14 -30.42
N SER A 26 -14.04 8.89 -29.14
CA SER A 26 -13.10 9.24 -28.11
C SER A 26 -11.87 8.46 -28.51
N PRO A 27 -10.72 9.08 -28.84
CA PRO A 27 -9.51 8.31 -28.87
C PRO A 27 -9.33 7.86 -27.43
N LYS A 28 -9.73 6.61 -27.16
CA LYS A 28 -9.14 5.79 -26.12
C LYS A 28 -7.68 5.72 -26.53
N THR A 29 -6.91 6.72 -26.13
CA THR A 29 -5.45 6.66 -26.14
C THR A 29 -5.04 5.64 -25.08
N ALA A 30 -5.29 4.38 -25.41
CA ALA A 30 -4.39 3.31 -25.08
C ALA A 30 -3.12 3.56 -25.90
N SER A 31 -2.21 4.31 -25.31
CA SER A 31 -0.78 4.26 -25.58
C SER A 31 -0.15 4.22 -24.19
N SER A 32 0.19 3.05 -23.62
CA SER A 32 1.36 2.23 -24.00
C SER A 32 2.47 3.18 -24.44
N GLU A 33 3.47 3.49 -23.63
CA GLU A 33 4.37 2.59 -22.91
C GLU A 33 4.89 3.31 -21.66
N HIS A 34 4.75 2.75 -20.46
CA HIS A 34 5.66 2.92 -19.31
C HIS A 34 5.52 1.73 -18.33
N ALA A 35 5.13 0.55 -18.84
CA ALA A 35 4.92 -0.66 -18.04
C ALA A 35 6.21 -1.51 -17.90
N ASP A 36 7.37 -0.85 -17.93
CA ASP A 36 8.68 -1.52 -17.82
C ASP A 36 9.50 -1.02 -16.62
N ALA A 37 9.02 0.00 -15.91
CA ALA A 37 9.64 0.43 -14.67
C ALA A 37 9.14 -0.49 -13.54
N PRO A 38 10.04 -1.17 -12.80
CA PRO A 38 9.63 -1.92 -11.63
C PRO A 38 8.98 -0.95 -10.64
N ASP A 39 7.84 -1.35 -10.09
CA ASP A 39 7.21 -0.63 -8.99
C ASP A 39 8.16 -0.65 -7.79
N LEU A 40 8.69 0.53 -7.44
CA LEU A 40 9.69 0.68 -6.40
C LEU A 40 9.16 0.19 -5.04
N GLU A 41 7.86 0.36 -4.78
CA GLU A 41 7.23 -0.13 -3.55
C GLU A 41 7.26 -1.66 -3.50
N ALA A 42 6.88 -2.31 -4.61
CA ALA A 42 6.94 -3.77 -4.73
C ALA A 42 8.38 -4.32 -4.58
N VAL A 43 9.38 -3.61 -5.11
CA VAL A 43 10.79 -4.00 -4.97
C VAL A 43 11.27 -3.85 -3.52
N ALA A 44 10.90 -2.76 -2.85
CA ALA A 44 11.27 -2.53 -1.45
C ALA A 44 10.63 -3.58 -0.53
N GLU A 45 9.37 -3.92 -0.77
CA GLU A 45 8.66 -4.97 -0.04
C GLU A 45 9.31 -6.34 -0.26
N ALA A 46 9.62 -6.69 -1.52
CA ALA A 46 10.30 -7.94 -1.85
C ALA A 46 11.67 -8.03 -1.18
N LEU A 47 12.46 -6.95 -1.17
CA LEU A 47 13.73 -6.90 -0.45
C LEU A 47 13.54 -7.13 1.05
N GLY A 48 12.57 -6.44 1.67
CA GLY A 48 12.26 -6.61 3.10
C GLY A 48 11.88 -8.04 3.46
N ASN A 49 11.08 -8.69 2.62
CA ASN A 49 10.71 -10.10 2.78
C ASN A 49 11.93 -11.03 2.68
N CYS A 50 12.78 -10.85 1.68
CA CYS A 50 14.01 -11.63 1.54
C CYS A 50 14.93 -11.51 2.75
N VAL A 51 15.11 -10.29 3.28
CA VAL A 51 15.93 -10.03 4.48
C VAL A 51 15.31 -10.73 5.70
N ARG A 52 13.99 -10.58 5.91
CA ARG A 52 13.28 -11.23 7.02
C ARG A 52 13.46 -12.74 6.98
N ASP A 53 13.19 -13.36 5.84
CA ASP A 53 13.21 -14.81 5.69
C ASP A 53 14.63 -15.36 5.93
N ALA A 54 15.68 -14.63 5.53
CA ALA A 54 17.06 -14.98 5.83
C ALA A 54 17.39 -14.88 7.33
N LEU A 55 16.94 -13.82 8.00
CA LEU A 55 17.14 -13.65 9.45
C LEU A 55 16.39 -14.71 10.26
N GLU A 56 15.19 -15.13 9.82
CA GLU A 56 14.45 -16.23 10.45
C GLU A 56 15.22 -17.56 10.40
N ARG A 57 16.03 -17.77 9.35
CA ARG A 57 16.95 -18.91 9.23
C ARG A 57 18.24 -18.74 10.04
N GLY A 58 18.45 -17.59 10.67
CA GLY A 58 19.68 -17.26 11.40
C GLY A 58 20.85 -16.86 10.49
N GLU A 59 20.57 -16.52 9.23
CA GLU A 59 21.59 -16.07 8.27
C GLU A 59 21.92 -14.58 8.49
N THR A 60 23.14 -14.20 8.11
CA THR A 60 23.57 -12.79 8.04
C THR A 60 23.32 -12.27 6.63
N VAL A 61 22.75 -11.07 6.51
CA VAL A 61 22.46 -10.43 5.22
C VAL A 61 23.24 -9.14 5.11
N GLU A 62 24.12 -9.05 4.12
CA GLU A 62 24.82 -7.82 3.75
C GLU A 62 24.08 -7.14 2.59
N VAL A 63 23.72 -5.87 2.77
CA VAL A 63 23.13 -5.02 1.73
C VAL A 63 24.16 -3.95 1.34
N PRO A 64 24.77 -4.07 0.14
CA PRO A 64 25.77 -3.11 -0.32
C PRO A 64 25.27 -1.66 -0.28
N GLY A 65 26.08 -0.77 0.26
CA GLY A 65 25.73 0.65 0.39
C GLY A 65 24.72 0.98 1.49
N MET A 66 24.23 -0.02 2.25
CA MET A 66 23.29 0.18 3.35
C MET A 66 23.84 -0.34 4.68
N GLY A 67 24.24 -1.60 4.74
CA GLY A 67 24.76 -2.20 5.98
C GLY A 67 24.48 -3.69 6.07
N THR A 68 24.70 -4.25 7.27
CA THR A 68 24.57 -5.68 7.55
C THR A 68 23.48 -5.92 8.58
N PHE A 69 22.59 -6.88 8.29
CA PHE A 69 21.61 -7.41 9.24
C PHE A 69 22.08 -8.77 9.75
N ARG A 70 21.95 -8.99 11.06
CA ARG A 70 22.26 -10.28 11.69
C ARG A 70 21.38 -10.53 12.89
N VAL A 71 21.22 -11.80 13.23
CA VAL A 71 20.56 -12.20 14.47
C VAL A 71 21.60 -12.42 15.55
N GLU A 72 21.47 -11.71 16.66
CA GLU A 72 22.29 -11.91 17.85
C GLU A 72 21.46 -12.60 18.95
N HIS A 73 22.03 -13.66 19.53
CA HIS A 73 21.45 -14.28 20.71
C HIS A 73 21.77 -13.45 21.95
N ARG A 74 20.73 -12.99 22.65
CA ARG A 74 20.85 -12.30 23.94
C ARG A 74 20.52 -13.28 25.06
N PRO A 75 21.44 -13.53 26.01
CA PRO A 75 21.17 -14.40 27.14
C PRO A 75 20.18 -13.74 28.11
N SER A 76 19.74 -14.50 29.12
CA SER A 76 18.91 -13.95 30.20
C SER A 76 19.64 -12.82 30.92
N GLN A 77 18.90 -11.77 31.29
CA GLN A 77 19.43 -10.61 32.00
C GLN A 77 18.55 -10.27 33.19
N MET A 78 19.15 -9.89 34.32
CA MET A 78 18.40 -9.29 35.43
C MET A 78 18.27 -7.80 35.18
N ASP A 79 17.04 -7.29 35.26
CA ASP A 79 16.75 -5.87 35.21
C ASP A 79 16.16 -5.42 36.54
N GLU A 80 16.53 -4.23 37.00
CA GLU A 80 15.88 -3.58 38.13
C GLU A 80 14.72 -2.73 37.61
N GLN A 81 13.52 -2.98 38.13
CA GLN A 81 12.34 -2.18 37.84
C GLN A 81 12.38 -0.86 38.64
N PRO A 82 11.61 0.17 38.24
CA PRO A 82 11.57 1.45 38.94
C PRO A 82 11.13 1.39 40.40
N ASP A 83 10.46 0.31 40.82
CA ASP A 83 10.03 0.05 42.19
C ASP A 83 11.06 -0.72 43.04
N GLY A 84 12.24 -1.01 42.48
CA GLY A 84 13.32 -1.75 43.11
C GLY A 84 13.16 -3.28 43.05
N GLN A 85 12.12 -3.80 42.39
CA GLN A 85 12.01 -5.24 42.14
C GLN A 85 12.97 -5.68 41.05
N LEU A 86 13.49 -6.91 41.17
CA LEU A 86 14.29 -7.53 40.13
C LEU A 86 13.39 -8.37 39.21
N SER A 87 13.47 -8.12 37.90
CA SER A 87 12.84 -8.96 36.88
C SER A 87 13.90 -9.68 36.06
N VAL A 88 13.52 -10.86 35.55
CA VAL A 88 14.37 -11.63 34.64
C VAL A 88 13.86 -11.45 33.23
N ARG A 89 14.69 -10.86 32.39
CA ARG A 89 14.49 -10.83 30.95
C ARG A 89 14.94 -12.17 30.36
N PRO A 90 14.05 -12.93 29.70
CA PRO A 90 14.40 -14.22 29.15
C PRO A 90 15.39 -14.09 27.98
N PRO A 91 16.12 -15.18 27.66
CA PRO A 91 16.99 -15.20 26.48
C PRO A 91 16.14 -15.04 25.21
N ARG A 92 16.64 -14.26 24.26
CA ARG A 92 15.93 -13.99 23.00
C ARG A 92 16.91 -13.69 21.88
N ASN A 93 16.47 -13.94 20.66
CA ASN A 93 17.18 -13.49 19.48
C ASN A 93 16.73 -12.08 19.14
N VAL A 94 17.68 -11.21 18.82
CA VAL A 94 17.41 -9.83 18.39
C VAL A 94 18.04 -9.60 17.03
N VAL A 95 17.34 -8.87 16.16
CA VAL A 95 17.91 -8.39 14.91
C VAL A 95 18.78 -7.18 15.22
N VAL A 96 20.03 -7.22 14.76
CA VAL A 96 20.99 -6.12 14.83
C VAL A 96 21.28 -5.65 13.42
N PHE A 97 21.33 -4.33 13.24
CA PHE A 97 21.70 -3.69 11.99
C PHE A 97 22.95 -2.84 12.20
N ASP A 98 23.99 -3.14 11.44
CA ASP A 98 25.26 -2.44 11.44
C ASP A 98 25.39 -1.66 10.10
N PRO A 99 25.19 -0.33 10.08
CA PRO A 99 25.21 0.46 8.85
C PRO A 99 26.63 0.57 8.26
N VAL A 100 26.72 0.67 6.94
CA VAL A 100 28.00 1.02 6.28
C VAL A 100 28.24 2.53 6.43
N ALA A 101 29.45 2.90 6.85
CA ALA A 101 29.87 4.28 7.12
C ALA A 101 30.03 5.12 5.85
#